data_AF-A0A2N2ZLA7-F1
#
_entry.id   AF-A0A2N2ZLA7-F1
#
_cell.length_a   1.000
_cell.length_b   1.000
_cell.length_c   1.000
_cell.angle_alpha   90.00
_cell.angle_beta   90.00
_cell.angle_gamma   90.00
#
_symmetry.space_group_name_H-M   'P 1'
#
loop_
_entity.id
_entity.type
_entity.pdbx_description
1 polymer ?
#
loop_
_entity_poly.entity_id
_entity_poly.type
_entity_poly.pdbx_seq_one_letter_code
_entity_poly.pdbx_strand_id
1 'polypeptide(L)'
;MKTNKIFVLILLVFAVFTSCKKEPVDTGDPYFNFNDATEQTSPTGYNVDYKGNTAGEKYIIRSNRNWTIVENGTSDWVRFFPNEGDDDGIVNVIVSENKTFEDRTTQFKFMVAGQEQPVMFTVTQAKATPYLTIKDVEKVRNLNQIEQILTVPVQANVQYTYTSNASWMQFSNAVVGSLGTDLNFTVSENTASASRTGTISFTCAQFPALNVTLTVKQEGKSEGTIVFFEDFSWLEYGSPIFYTTTGETRMDLWTEVEKGKGWTSTPNPGSSMQPLVYARKGFIKLGKTGFGGDIITPKLTGIVGTKNVLVKFKAVPYMTAAGTKDDTDLKISLKGPGTLSTAQFNITNWPNYTEDPTCTAIWEAQGTERNFTITGATSETQIVFLGGALNLTGIGAGKNRIFLDDIKVLIPN
;
A
#
# COMPACT_ATOMS: atom_id res chain seq x y z
N MET A 1 -48.67 24.12 64.16
CA MET A 1 -49.51 24.20 62.94
C MET A 1 -50.06 22.82 62.63
N LYS A 2 -51.26 22.80 62.06
CA LYS A 2 -52.18 21.66 61.94
C LYS A 2 -51.66 20.52 61.04
N THR A 3 -52.09 19.33 61.44
CA THR A 3 -52.21 18.06 60.72
C THR A 3 -52.97 18.19 59.39
N ASN A 4 -52.58 17.43 58.36
CA ASN A 4 -53.49 16.54 57.63
C ASN A 4 -52.78 15.54 56.70
N LYS A 5 -53.39 14.35 56.64
CA LYS A 5 -52.96 13.08 56.05
C LYS A 5 -53.15 13.05 54.52
N ILE A 6 -52.48 12.12 53.83
CA ILE A 6 -53.12 11.19 52.88
C ILE A 6 -52.27 9.90 52.77
N PHE A 7 -52.99 8.79 52.84
CA PHE A 7 -52.55 7.40 52.75
C PHE A 7 -52.13 7.03 51.33
N VAL A 8 -51.08 6.21 51.18
CA VAL A 8 -50.94 5.33 50.02
C VAL A 8 -50.67 3.91 50.54
N LEU A 9 -51.64 3.05 50.25
CA LEU A 9 -51.71 1.63 50.54
C LEU A 9 -50.81 0.88 49.53
N ILE A 10 -49.75 0.21 49.98
CA ILE A 10 -48.97 -0.70 49.13
C ILE A 10 -49.52 -2.12 49.34
N LEU A 11 -50.20 -2.61 48.31
CA LEU A 11 -50.80 -3.94 48.22
C LEU A 11 -49.68 -4.97 47.99
N LEU A 12 -49.47 -5.89 48.94
CA LEU A 12 -48.61 -7.06 48.76
C LEU A 12 -49.41 -8.13 47.98
N VAL A 13 -49.13 -8.27 46.69
CA VAL A 13 -49.71 -9.34 45.86
C VAL A 13 -48.79 -10.55 45.92
N PHE A 14 -49.23 -11.59 46.63
CA PHE A 14 -48.71 -12.95 46.48
C PHE A 14 -49.13 -13.47 45.10
N ALA A 15 -48.20 -13.47 44.14
CA ALA A 15 -48.39 -14.20 42.89
C ALA A 15 -48.17 -15.69 43.18
N VAL A 16 -49.27 -16.43 43.33
CA VAL A 16 -49.28 -17.88 43.32
C VAL A 16 -48.86 -18.34 41.93
N PHE A 17 -47.67 -18.92 41.80
CA PHE A 17 -47.29 -19.66 40.59
C PHE A 17 -48.18 -20.90 40.49
N THR A 18 -49.24 -20.82 39.70
CA THR A 18 -49.98 -22.00 39.25
C THR A 18 -49.07 -22.76 38.29
N SER A 19 -48.34 -23.73 38.82
CA SER A 19 -47.71 -24.79 38.03
C SER A 19 -48.82 -25.60 37.38
N CYS A 20 -49.13 -25.34 36.11
CA CYS A 20 -49.92 -26.26 35.30
C CYS A 20 -49.16 -27.60 35.24
N LYS A 21 -49.65 -28.60 36.00
CA LYS A 21 -49.29 -29.99 35.73
C LYS A 21 -49.97 -30.38 34.41
N LYS A 22 -49.19 -30.48 33.33
CA LYS A 22 -49.63 -31.13 32.09
C LYS A 22 -49.76 -32.63 32.43
N GLU A 23 -50.96 -33.19 32.29
CA GLU A 23 -51.12 -34.65 32.38
C GLU A 23 -50.41 -35.32 31.20
N PRO A 24 -49.85 -36.55 31.35
CA PRO A 24 -49.15 -37.22 30.27
C PRO A 24 -50.19 -37.75 29.28
N VAL A 25 -50.39 -37.04 28.17
CA VAL A 25 -51.28 -37.48 27.10
C VAL A 25 -50.46 -38.29 26.09
N ASP A 26 -50.00 -39.47 26.52
CA ASP A 26 -49.37 -40.46 25.66
C ASP A 26 -50.45 -41.32 24.96
N THR A 27 -51.38 -40.69 24.24
CA THR A 27 -52.45 -41.42 23.53
C THR A 27 -52.05 -41.72 22.08
N GLY A 28 -52.03 -43.00 21.69
CA GLY A 28 -51.67 -43.47 20.34
C GLY A 28 -50.33 -44.22 20.27
N ASP A 29 -50.08 -44.91 19.16
CA ASP A 29 -48.81 -45.61 18.90
C ASP A 29 -47.63 -44.61 18.87
N PRO A 30 -46.47 -44.91 19.49
CA PRO A 30 -45.31 -44.03 19.44
C PRO A 30 -44.80 -43.81 18.02
N TYR A 31 -44.48 -42.57 17.66
CA TYR A 31 -43.80 -42.24 16.40
C TYR A 31 -42.65 -41.26 16.61
N PHE A 32 -41.69 -41.32 15.68
CA PHE A 32 -40.58 -40.38 15.59
C PHE A 32 -40.17 -40.20 14.14
N ASN A 33 -40.15 -38.95 13.66
CA ASN A 33 -39.55 -38.59 12.38
C ASN A 33 -38.59 -37.43 12.58
N PHE A 34 -37.39 -37.54 12.02
CA PHE A 34 -36.42 -36.47 11.95
C PHE A 34 -36.32 -36.02 10.49
N ASN A 35 -36.61 -34.75 10.25
CA ASN A 35 -36.76 -34.21 8.91
C ASN A 35 -35.94 -32.93 8.73
N ASP A 36 -35.61 -32.63 7.47
CA ASP A 36 -35.10 -31.31 7.11
C ASP A 36 -36.14 -30.21 7.36
N ALA A 37 -35.73 -28.94 7.25
CA ALA A 37 -36.61 -27.80 7.46
C ALA A 37 -37.82 -27.71 6.50
N THR A 38 -37.84 -28.49 5.42
CA THR A 38 -38.95 -28.56 4.44
C THR A 38 -39.89 -29.73 4.67
N GLU A 39 -39.55 -30.62 5.61
CA GLU A 39 -40.23 -31.89 5.89
C GLU A 39 -40.28 -32.87 4.72
N GLN A 40 -39.41 -32.72 3.73
CA GLN A 40 -39.40 -33.55 2.51
C GLN A 40 -38.45 -34.74 2.60
N THR A 41 -37.39 -34.63 3.40
CA THR A 41 -36.39 -35.68 3.54
C THR A 41 -36.14 -36.03 5.00
N SER A 42 -35.57 -37.22 5.22
CA SER A 42 -35.07 -37.68 6.51
C SER A 42 -33.54 -37.73 6.47
N PRO A 43 -32.87 -36.63 6.87
CA PRO A 43 -31.44 -36.50 6.71
C PRO A 43 -30.68 -37.38 7.71
N THR A 44 -29.61 -38.02 7.24
CA THR A 44 -28.70 -38.84 8.05
C THR A 44 -27.39 -38.11 8.37
N GLY A 45 -27.23 -36.88 7.91
CA GLY A 45 -26.06 -36.07 8.25
C GLY A 45 -26.10 -34.65 7.75
N TYR A 46 -25.05 -33.92 8.13
CA TYR A 46 -24.83 -32.52 7.79
C TYR A 46 -23.36 -32.28 7.47
N ASN A 47 -23.08 -31.82 6.25
CA ASN A 47 -21.74 -31.48 5.80
C ASN A 47 -21.55 -29.97 5.88
N VAL A 48 -20.50 -29.53 6.57
CA VAL A 48 -20.20 -28.11 6.79
C VAL A 48 -18.76 -27.81 6.40
N ASP A 49 -18.51 -26.63 5.88
CA ASP A 49 -17.15 -26.17 5.67
C ASP A 49 -16.44 -25.87 7.02
N TYR A 50 -15.14 -25.55 6.94
CA TYR A 50 -14.34 -25.28 8.13
C TYR A 50 -14.84 -24.08 8.94
N LYS A 51 -15.59 -23.13 8.37
CA LYS A 51 -16.11 -21.96 9.12
C LYS A 51 -17.24 -22.36 10.05
N GLY A 52 -17.88 -23.50 9.80
CA GLY A 52 -19.02 -23.97 10.58
C GLY A 52 -20.31 -23.22 10.22
N ASN A 53 -21.34 -23.41 11.05
CA ASN A 53 -22.61 -22.71 10.97
C ASN A 53 -23.07 -22.36 12.39
N THR A 54 -22.67 -21.19 12.87
CA THR A 54 -23.03 -20.71 14.21
C THR A 54 -24.46 -20.19 14.31
N ALA A 55 -25.10 -19.87 13.17
CA ALA A 55 -26.52 -19.53 13.11
C ALA A 55 -27.41 -20.79 13.29
N GLY A 56 -26.87 -21.95 12.97
CA GLY A 56 -27.52 -23.25 13.12
C GLY A 56 -28.27 -23.69 11.87
N GLU A 57 -28.19 -24.98 11.57
CA GLU A 57 -29.01 -25.61 10.52
C GLU A 57 -30.29 -26.16 11.12
N LYS A 58 -31.43 -25.83 10.50
CA LYS A 58 -32.75 -26.13 11.07
C LYS A 58 -33.22 -27.52 10.66
N TYR A 59 -33.71 -28.28 11.63
CA TYR A 59 -34.39 -29.56 11.44
C TYR A 59 -35.69 -29.61 12.26
N ILE A 60 -36.56 -30.53 11.87
CA ILE A 60 -37.87 -30.72 12.47
C ILE A 60 -37.94 -32.14 13.04
N ILE A 61 -38.30 -32.25 14.30
CA ILE A 61 -38.63 -33.50 14.97
C ILE A 61 -40.14 -33.59 15.09
N ARG A 62 -40.72 -34.69 14.60
CA ARG A 62 -42.12 -35.03 14.82
C ARG A 62 -42.20 -36.20 15.79
N SER A 63 -42.80 -36.02 16.96
CA SER A 63 -42.98 -37.11 17.93
C SER A 63 -44.12 -36.84 18.90
N ASN A 64 -44.89 -37.87 19.23
CA ASN A 64 -45.90 -37.86 20.29
C ASN A 64 -45.38 -38.37 21.65
N ARG A 65 -44.06 -38.43 21.81
CA ARG A 65 -43.36 -38.83 23.04
C ARG A 65 -42.22 -37.87 23.28
N ASN A 66 -41.75 -37.80 24.52
CA ASN A 66 -40.54 -37.04 24.82
C ASN A 66 -39.34 -37.60 24.05
N TRP A 67 -38.44 -36.71 23.68
CA TRP A 67 -37.24 -37.05 22.93
C TRP A 67 -36.03 -36.30 23.47
N THR A 68 -34.87 -36.93 23.36
CA THR A 68 -33.57 -36.31 23.63
C THR A 68 -32.57 -36.66 22.54
N ILE A 69 -31.65 -35.74 22.30
CA ILE A 69 -30.57 -35.90 21.32
C ILE A 69 -29.29 -36.13 22.11
N VAL A 70 -28.72 -37.32 21.93
CA VAL A 70 -27.53 -37.76 22.67
C VAL A 70 -26.38 -37.86 21.68
N GLU A 71 -25.30 -37.16 21.99
CA GLU A 71 -24.06 -37.30 21.23
C GLU A 71 -23.42 -38.67 21.46
N ASN A 72 -23.02 -39.32 20.39
CA ASN A 72 -22.28 -40.58 20.42
C ASN A 72 -20.78 -40.27 20.63
N GLY A 73 -20.41 -40.02 21.87
CA GLY A 73 -19.08 -39.62 22.28
C GLY A 73 -19.11 -38.29 23.03
N THR A 74 -18.14 -37.42 22.78
CA THR A 74 -18.13 -36.06 23.34
C THR A 74 -17.41 -35.15 22.37
N SER A 75 -18.10 -34.13 21.87
CA SER A 75 -17.48 -33.02 21.13
C SER A 75 -17.90 -31.68 21.71
N ASP A 76 -17.04 -30.68 21.53
CA ASP A 76 -17.25 -29.30 21.97
C ASP A 76 -17.62 -28.36 20.79
N TRP A 77 -17.74 -28.91 19.57
CA TRP A 77 -17.86 -28.15 18.34
C TRP A 77 -19.19 -28.32 17.61
N VAL A 78 -20.04 -29.28 18.02
CA VAL A 78 -21.43 -29.39 17.54
C VAL A 78 -22.38 -29.40 18.73
N ARG A 79 -23.49 -28.66 18.62
CA ARG A 79 -24.60 -28.78 19.57
C ARG A 79 -25.96 -28.71 18.88
N PHE A 80 -26.91 -29.46 19.39
CA PHE A 80 -28.33 -29.27 19.07
C PHE A 80 -28.96 -28.27 20.04
N PHE A 81 -29.85 -27.40 19.56
CA PHE A 81 -30.65 -26.53 20.42
C PHE A 81 -32.08 -26.31 19.87
N PRO A 82 -33.13 -26.63 20.65
CA PRO A 82 -33.07 -27.46 21.86
C PRO A 82 -32.54 -28.87 21.56
N ASN A 83 -32.01 -29.56 22.58
CA ASN A 83 -31.55 -30.95 22.48
C ASN A 83 -32.52 -31.95 23.15
N GLU A 84 -33.66 -31.47 23.63
CA GLU A 84 -34.74 -32.27 24.20
C GLU A 84 -36.10 -31.58 23.95
N GLY A 85 -37.18 -32.36 24.04
CA GLY A 85 -38.56 -31.85 23.94
C GLY A 85 -39.60 -32.92 24.30
N ASP A 86 -40.83 -32.48 24.54
CA ASP A 86 -41.95 -33.35 24.99
C ASP A 86 -42.98 -33.67 23.88
N ASP A 87 -42.86 -33.03 22.71
CA ASP A 87 -43.78 -33.11 21.56
C ASP A 87 -42.98 -32.72 20.29
N ASP A 88 -43.65 -32.50 19.16
CA ASP A 88 -43.06 -31.92 17.96
C ASP A 88 -42.15 -30.71 18.27
N GLY A 89 -40.99 -30.65 17.60
CA GLY A 89 -39.94 -29.68 17.89
C GLY A 89 -39.20 -29.19 16.67
N ILE A 90 -38.72 -27.96 16.74
CA ILE A 90 -37.75 -27.41 15.80
C ILE A 90 -36.42 -27.38 16.52
N VAL A 91 -35.39 -28.01 15.94
CA VAL A 91 -34.04 -28.06 16.49
C VAL A 91 -33.05 -27.43 15.53
N ASN A 92 -32.02 -26.78 16.06
CA ASN A 92 -30.93 -26.24 15.27
C ASN A 92 -29.62 -26.98 15.57
N VAL A 93 -28.91 -27.41 14.53
CA VAL A 93 -27.57 -27.98 14.61
C VAL A 93 -26.56 -26.86 14.43
N ILE A 94 -25.90 -26.49 15.51
CA ILE A 94 -24.95 -25.37 15.55
C ILE A 94 -23.55 -25.96 15.52
N VAL A 95 -22.75 -25.54 14.54
CA VAL A 95 -21.40 -26.07 14.28
C VAL A 95 -20.37 -24.96 14.40
N SER A 96 -19.41 -25.10 15.30
CA SER A 96 -18.30 -24.17 15.51
C SER A 96 -17.23 -24.30 14.41
N GLU A 97 -16.41 -23.26 14.21
CA GLU A 97 -15.29 -23.28 13.27
C GLU A 97 -14.30 -24.43 13.57
N ASN A 98 -13.86 -25.15 12.55
CA ASN A 98 -12.76 -26.10 12.61
C ASN A 98 -11.44 -25.38 12.29
N LYS A 99 -10.65 -25.11 13.32
CA LYS A 99 -9.33 -24.48 13.20
C LYS A 99 -8.21 -25.48 12.96
N THR A 100 -8.50 -26.79 12.96
CA THR A 100 -7.51 -27.82 12.71
C THR A 100 -7.34 -28.05 11.21
N PHE A 101 -6.25 -28.72 10.83
CA PHE A 101 -5.96 -29.11 9.46
C PHE A 101 -6.41 -30.54 9.13
N GLU A 102 -7.30 -31.09 9.96
CA GLU A 102 -7.89 -32.42 9.80
C GLU A 102 -9.41 -32.31 9.73
N ASP A 103 -10.01 -33.11 8.86
CA ASP A 103 -11.46 -33.22 8.81
C ASP A 103 -11.94 -33.85 10.12
N ARG A 104 -13.08 -33.40 10.62
CA ARG A 104 -13.64 -33.91 11.89
C ARG A 104 -15.08 -34.33 11.72
N THR A 105 -15.46 -35.35 12.48
CA THR A 105 -16.82 -35.89 12.47
C THR A 105 -17.29 -36.23 13.88
N THR A 106 -18.58 -36.09 14.12
CA THR A 106 -19.25 -36.58 15.32
C THR A 106 -20.63 -37.12 14.94
N GLN A 107 -21.19 -37.96 15.79
CA GLN A 107 -22.46 -38.65 15.53
C GLN A 107 -23.44 -38.40 16.66
N PHE A 108 -24.73 -38.37 16.32
CA PHE A 108 -25.82 -38.18 17.27
C PHE A 108 -26.86 -39.29 17.12
N LYS A 109 -27.37 -39.71 18.28
CA LYS A 109 -28.46 -40.65 18.45
C LYS A 109 -29.68 -39.91 18.97
N PHE A 110 -30.85 -40.38 18.59
CA PHE A 110 -32.12 -39.87 19.11
C PHE A 110 -32.73 -40.90 20.06
N MET A 111 -33.14 -40.44 21.23
CA MET A 111 -33.86 -41.25 22.21
C MET A 111 -35.30 -40.77 22.25
N VAL A 112 -36.26 -41.68 22.25
CA VAL A 112 -37.70 -41.38 22.35
C VAL A 112 -38.29 -42.25 23.43
N ALA A 113 -38.91 -41.65 24.45
CA ALA A 113 -39.33 -42.37 25.66
C ALA A 113 -38.22 -43.25 26.27
N GLY A 114 -36.96 -42.81 26.17
CA GLY A 114 -35.78 -43.54 26.62
C GLY A 114 -35.30 -44.69 25.72
N GLN A 115 -35.90 -44.90 24.54
CA GLN A 115 -35.50 -45.92 23.56
C GLN A 115 -34.74 -45.30 22.38
N GLU A 116 -33.58 -45.88 22.05
CA GLU A 116 -32.75 -45.44 20.91
C GLU A 116 -33.49 -45.68 19.58
N GLN A 117 -33.54 -44.65 18.74
CA GLN A 117 -34.12 -44.71 17.40
C GLN A 117 -33.08 -45.19 16.38
N PRO A 118 -33.49 -45.82 15.26
CA PRO A 118 -32.57 -46.34 14.25
C PRO A 118 -31.87 -45.26 13.40
N VAL A 119 -32.05 -43.98 13.74
CA VAL A 119 -31.46 -42.84 13.03
C VAL A 119 -30.14 -42.47 13.69
N MET A 120 -29.04 -42.58 12.93
CA MET A 120 -27.74 -42.04 13.30
C MET A 120 -27.47 -40.80 12.45
N PHE A 121 -27.33 -39.65 13.10
CA PHE A 121 -27.06 -38.39 12.41
C PHE A 121 -25.58 -38.04 12.49
N THR A 122 -24.90 -37.97 11.34
CA THR A 122 -23.46 -37.69 11.28
C THR A 122 -23.20 -36.26 10.84
N VAL A 123 -22.48 -35.49 11.66
CA VAL A 123 -21.98 -34.18 11.26
C VAL A 123 -20.54 -34.36 10.80
N THR A 124 -20.24 -33.92 9.58
CA THR A 124 -18.89 -33.93 9.00
C THR A 124 -18.49 -32.51 8.69
N GLN A 125 -17.33 -32.10 9.19
CA GLN A 125 -16.80 -30.76 8.98
C GLN A 125 -15.41 -30.80 8.34
N ALA A 126 -15.27 -30.05 7.26
CA ALA A 126 -14.00 -29.92 6.56
C ALA A 126 -12.92 -29.26 7.43
N LYS A 127 -11.66 -29.58 7.15
CA LYS A 127 -10.47 -28.93 7.70
C LYS A 127 -10.28 -27.49 7.21
N ALA A 128 -9.57 -26.70 8.01
CA ALA A 128 -9.02 -25.43 7.55
C ALA A 128 -7.89 -25.66 6.54
N THR A 129 -7.68 -24.72 5.62
CA THR A 129 -6.51 -24.71 4.73
C THR A 129 -5.37 -23.94 5.41
N PRO A 130 -4.16 -24.51 5.55
CA PRO A 130 -3.04 -23.82 6.17
C PRO A 130 -2.49 -22.72 5.26
N TYR A 131 -2.11 -21.57 5.83
CA TYR A 131 -1.49 -20.46 5.11
C TYR A 131 -0.47 -19.71 5.96
N LEU A 132 0.55 -19.17 5.29
CA LEU A 132 1.54 -18.24 5.82
C LEU A 132 1.92 -17.29 4.68
N THR A 133 1.60 -16.00 4.80
CA THR A 133 1.85 -15.00 3.76
C THR A 133 2.24 -13.67 4.37
N ILE A 134 2.79 -12.78 3.54
CA ILE A 134 3.11 -11.40 3.89
C ILE A 134 2.23 -10.51 3.01
N LYS A 135 1.41 -9.66 3.64
CA LYS A 135 0.61 -8.68 2.89
C LYS A 135 1.45 -7.48 2.48
N ASP A 136 1.01 -6.77 1.45
CA ASP A 136 1.58 -5.49 1.04
C ASP A 136 3.12 -5.47 0.94
N VAL A 137 3.72 -6.57 0.46
CA VAL A 137 5.19 -6.77 0.38
C VAL A 137 5.91 -5.57 -0.23
N GLU A 138 5.29 -4.95 -1.24
CA GLU A 138 5.80 -3.76 -1.93
C GLU A 138 6.02 -2.55 -1.03
N LYS A 139 5.24 -2.39 0.05
CA LYS A 139 5.36 -1.27 1.00
C LYS A 139 6.47 -1.45 2.02
N VAL A 140 6.91 -2.70 2.22
CA VAL A 140 7.85 -3.08 3.31
C VAL A 140 9.21 -3.55 2.79
N ARG A 141 9.35 -3.77 1.48
CA ARG A 141 10.60 -4.29 0.88
C ARG A 141 11.64 -3.23 0.53
N ASN A 142 11.26 -1.95 0.45
CA ASN A 142 12.16 -0.85 0.08
C ASN A 142 12.13 0.23 1.16
N LEU A 143 13.27 0.47 1.79
CA LEU A 143 13.44 1.43 2.88
C LEU A 143 14.40 2.54 2.48
N ASN A 144 14.15 3.74 2.98
CA ASN A 144 15.14 4.81 2.95
C ASN A 144 16.31 4.50 3.91
N GLN A 145 17.36 5.30 3.85
CA GLN A 145 18.61 5.08 4.58
C GLN A 145 18.51 5.27 6.10
N ILE A 146 17.45 5.92 6.62
CA ILE A 146 17.38 6.29 8.03
C ILE A 146 17.02 5.11 8.94
N GLU A 147 17.34 5.26 10.22
CA GLU A 147 16.84 4.37 11.27
C GLU A 147 15.31 4.45 11.35
N GLN A 148 14.64 3.29 11.38
CA GLN A 148 13.18 3.23 11.44
C GLN A 148 12.69 1.88 12.02
N ILE A 149 11.41 1.83 12.37
CA ILE A 149 10.72 0.58 12.68
C ILE A 149 10.07 0.05 11.39
N LEU A 150 10.44 -1.16 10.99
CA LEU A 150 9.79 -1.89 9.91
C LEU A 150 8.70 -2.79 10.49
N THR A 151 7.45 -2.53 10.12
CA THR A 151 6.29 -3.36 10.48
C THR A 151 5.95 -4.30 9.31
N VAL A 152 6.17 -5.59 9.49
CA VAL A 152 5.90 -6.64 8.48
C VAL A 152 4.53 -7.27 8.77
N PRO A 153 3.53 -7.10 7.87
CA PRO A 153 2.18 -7.62 8.10
C PRO A 153 2.07 -9.10 7.70
N VAL A 154 2.37 -9.97 8.65
CA VAL A 154 2.34 -11.43 8.47
C VAL A 154 0.92 -11.96 8.72
N GLN A 155 0.41 -12.77 7.79
CA GLN A 155 -0.84 -13.48 7.95
C GLN A 155 -0.58 -14.98 8.05
N ALA A 156 -1.03 -15.62 9.13
CA ALA A 156 -0.90 -17.06 9.30
C ALA A 156 -2.01 -17.65 10.17
N ASN A 157 -2.48 -18.85 9.82
CA ASN A 157 -3.21 -19.75 10.73
C ASN A 157 -2.36 -20.95 11.18
N VAL A 158 -1.09 -21.01 10.76
CA VAL A 158 -0.10 -22.00 11.19
C VAL A 158 0.86 -21.42 12.21
N GLN A 159 1.48 -22.30 13.00
CA GLN A 159 2.65 -21.93 13.79
C GLN A 159 3.87 -21.78 12.89
N TYR A 160 4.64 -20.72 13.08
CA TYR A 160 5.84 -20.41 12.29
C TYR A 160 6.93 -19.78 13.15
N THR A 161 8.17 -19.88 12.69
CA THR A 161 9.33 -19.15 13.20
C THR A 161 9.89 -18.23 12.13
N TYR A 162 10.77 -17.30 12.48
CA TYR A 162 11.47 -16.47 11.51
C TYR A 162 12.94 -16.26 11.88
N THR A 163 13.76 -15.98 10.88
CA THR A 163 15.17 -15.60 11.03
C THR A 163 15.53 -14.48 10.08
N SER A 164 16.37 -13.54 10.52
CA SER A 164 16.95 -12.51 9.65
C SER A 164 18.42 -12.84 9.39
N ASN A 165 18.88 -12.67 8.15
CA ASN A 165 20.31 -12.74 7.83
C ASN A 165 21.03 -11.37 7.97
N ALA A 166 20.27 -10.30 8.18
CA ALA A 166 20.78 -8.95 8.23
C ALA A 166 20.91 -8.48 9.67
N SER A 167 22.15 -8.24 10.11
CA SER A 167 22.47 -7.71 11.43
C SER A 167 21.91 -6.29 11.67
N TRP A 168 21.55 -5.57 10.61
CA TRP A 168 20.94 -4.24 10.67
C TRP A 168 19.41 -4.27 10.78
N MET A 169 18.77 -5.45 10.75
CA MET A 169 17.36 -5.67 11.09
C MET A 169 17.25 -6.52 12.36
N GLN A 170 16.85 -5.93 13.47
CA GLN A 170 16.71 -6.62 14.76
C GLN A 170 15.25 -6.71 15.16
N PHE A 171 14.82 -7.86 15.65
CA PHE A 171 13.44 -8.04 16.07
C PHE A 171 13.16 -7.28 17.37
N SER A 172 12.04 -6.55 17.43
CA SER A 172 11.76 -5.65 18.56
C SER A 172 10.87 -6.23 19.66
N ASN A 173 10.19 -7.37 19.43
CA ASN A 173 9.20 -7.93 20.37
C ASN A 173 9.63 -9.32 20.92
N ALA A 174 8.86 -9.90 21.85
CA ALA A 174 9.15 -11.20 22.47
C ALA A 174 8.16 -12.31 22.10
N VAL A 175 7.18 -12.04 21.23
CA VAL A 175 6.12 -13.01 20.92
C VAL A 175 6.33 -13.61 19.55
N VAL A 176 6.51 -14.93 19.53
CA VAL A 176 6.48 -15.78 18.34
C VAL A 176 5.24 -16.65 18.46
N GLY A 177 4.43 -16.73 17.40
CA GLY A 177 3.43 -17.78 17.24
C GLY A 177 2.03 -17.53 17.82
N SER A 178 1.20 -16.77 17.11
CA SER A 178 -0.19 -17.16 16.73
C SER A 178 -0.91 -16.01 16.01
N LEU A 179 -1.78 -16.38 15.06
CA LEU A 179 -2.84 -15.57 14.41
C LEU A 179 -2.51 -14.11 14.09
N GLY A 180 -1.75 -13.90 13.00
CA GLY A 180 -1.82 -12.67 12.21
C GLY A 180 -1.39 -11.36 12.86
N THR A 181 -0.46 -11.38 13.82
CA THR A 181 0.12 -10.14 14.38
C THR A 181 1.28 -9.64 13.53
N ASP A 182 1.27 -8.34 13.21
CA ASP A 182 2.39 -7.68 12.54
C ASP A 182 3.68 -7.83 13.35
N LEU A 183 4.80 -8.03 12.66
CA LEU A 183 6.13 -8.15 13.27
C LEU A 183 6.91 -6.85 13.11
N ASN A 184 7.44 -6.34 14.21
CA ASN A 184 8.25 -5.13 14.21
C ASN A 184 9.74 -5.46 14.27
N PHE A 185 10.50 -4.82 13.39
CA PHE A 185 11.95 -4.88 13.35
C PHE A 185 12.51 -3.46 13.49
N THR A 186 13.50 -3.28 14.37
CA THR A 186 14.33 -2.08 14.34
C THR A 186 15.32 -2.22 13.19
N VAL A 187 15.29 -1.24 12.29
CA VAL A 187 16.18 -1.14 11.14
C VAL A 187 17.16 -0.02 11.45
N SER A 188 18.45 -0.34 11.59
CA SER A 188 19.46 0.70 11.83
C SER A 188 19.69 1.56 10.60
N GLU A 189 20.22 2.77 10.77
CA GLU A 189 20.61 3.63 9.66
C GLU A 189 21.64 2.93 8.75
N ASN A 190 21.51 3.12 7.44
CA ASN A 190 22.54 2.77 6.48
C ASN A 190 23.45 3.98 6.21
N THR A 191 24.60 4.00 6.88
CA THR A 191 25.57 5.10 6.77
C THR A 191 26.49 4.99 5.55
N ALA A 192 26.45 3.87 4.81
CA ALA A 192 27.21 3.66 3.59
C ALA A 192 26.48 4.23 2.36
N SER A 193 27.20 4.76 1.37
CA SER A 193 26.61 5.31 0.14
C SER A 193 25.94 4.26 -0.76
N ALA A 194 26.33 2.99 -0.63
CA ALA A 194 25.70 1.88 -1.32
C ALA A 194 24.45 1.39 -0.58
N SER A 195 23.40 1.07 -1.33
CA SER A 195 22.24 0.37 -0.79
C SER A 195 22.64 -1.02 -0.28
N ARG A 196 21.95 -1.52 0.73
CA ARG A 196 22.15 -2.85 1.32
C ARG A 196 20.87 -3.66 1.28
N THR A 197 21.02 -4.98 1.18
CA THR A 197 19.89 -5.92 1.13
C THR A 197 20.03 -6.96 2.23
N GLY A 198 18.89 -7.37 2.77
CA GLY A 198 18.76 -8.37 3.82
C GLY A 198 17.48 -9.17 3.62
N THR A 199 17.39 -10.32 4.26
CA THR A 199 16.22 -11.20 4.14
C THR A 199 15.70 -11.61 5.50
N ILE A 200 14.37 -11.70 5.60
CA ILE A 200 13.66 -12.31 6.72
C ILE A 200 12.98 -13.57 6.20
N SER A 201 13.40 -14.73 6.69
CA SER A 201 12.87 -16.04 6.30
C SER A 201 11.86 -16.51 7.33
N PHE A 202 10.66 -16.88 6.88
CA PHE A 202 9.57 -17.40 7.69
C PHE A 202 9.39 -18.90 7.43
N THR A 203 9.42 -19.70 8.49
CA THR A 203 9.44 -21.17 8.41
C THR A 203 8.29 -21.80 9.19
N CYS A 204 7.49 -22.62 8.52
CA CYS A 204 6.50 -23.50 9.15
C CYS A 204 7.02 -24.95 9.12
N ALA A 205 7.30 -25.53 10.30
CA ALA A 205 7.78 -26.90 10.38
C ALA A 205 6.73 -27.93 9.91
N GLN A 206 5.45 -27.67 10.19
CA GLN A 206 4.35 -28.58 9.85
C GLN A 206 4.03 -28.55 8.35
N PHE A 207 4.16 -27.39 7.69
CA PHE A 207 3.86 -27.21 6.26
C PHE A 207 4.99 -26.46 5.54
N PRO A 208 6.11 -27.14 5.20
CA PRO A 208 7.29 -26.49 4.63
C PRO A 208 7.05 -25.76 3.29
N ALA A 209 6.03 -26.17 2.53
CA ALA A 209 5.65 -25.51 1.29
C ALA A 209 5.12 -24.07 1.48
N LEU A 210 4.78 -23.69 2.71
CA LEU A 210 4.32 -22.34 3.07
C LEU A 210 5.46 -21.39 3.46
N ASN A 211 6.71 -21.87 3.50
CA ASN A 211 7.85 -21.04 3.85
C ASN A 211 7.98 -19.87 2.86
N VAL A 212 8.20 -18.66 3.38
CA VAL A 212 8.29 -17.43 2.60
C VAL A 212 9.49 -16.62 3.04
N THR A 213 10.16 -15.96 2.08
CA THR A 213 11.29 -15.07 2.34
C THR A 213 10.95 -13.66 1.90
N LEU A 214 11.04 -12.70 2.83
CA LEU A 214 10.97 -11.28 2.53
C LEU A 214 12.37 -10.74 2.27
N THR A 215 12.62 -10.20 1.08
CA THR A 215 13.84 -9.45 0.78
C THR A 215 13.59 -7.97 1.02
N VAL A 216 14.41 -7.35 1.87
CA VAL A 216 14.36 -5.92 2.21
C VAL A 216 15.61 -5.24 1.68
N LYS A 217 15.43 -4.19 0.87
CA LYS A 217 16.48 -3.29 0.40
C LYS A 217 16.38 -1.98 1.19
N GLN A 218 17.49 -1.56 1.79
CA GLN A 218 17.63 -0.25 2.40
C GLN A 218 18.59 0.59 1.56
N GLU A 219 18.16 1.78 1.16
CA GLU A 219 19.00 2.68 0.36
C GLU A 219 20.26 3.13 1.10
N GLY A 220 21.28 3.50 0.34
CA GLY A 220 22.51 4.06 0.87
C GLY A 220 22.36 5.52 1.31
N LYS A 221 23.31 5.97 2.13
CA LYS A 221 23.49 7.36 2.51
C LYS A 221 23.63 8.25 1.27
N SER A 222 22.61 9.06 1.04
CA SER A 222 22.61 10.14 0.06
C SER A 222 23.01 11.47 0.71
N GLU A 223 23.28 12.49 -0.12
CA GLU A 223 23.53 13.87 0.30
C GLU A 223 22.32 14.52 1.03
N GLY A 224 21.16 13.84 1.05
CA GLY A 224 19.94 14.22 1.75
C GLY A 224 18.69 13.52 1.18
N THR A 225 17.51 13.83 1.72
CA THR A 225 16.23 13.27 1.26
C THR A 225 15.79 13.93 -0.04
N ILE A 226 15.66 13.15 -1.11
CA ILE A 226 15.17 13.63 -2.41
C ILE A 226 13.69 13.99 -2.30
N VAL A 227 13.34 15.24 -2.63
CA VAL A 227 11.94 15.73 -2.68
C VAL A 227 11.45 15.96 -4.11
N PHE A 228 12.37 16.02 -5.07
CA PHE A 228 12.07 16.11 -6.50
C PHE A 228 13.24 15.58 -7.31
N PHE A 229 12.97 14.84 -8.37
CA PHE A 229 13.98 14.37 -9.32
C PHE A 229 13.38 14.27 -10.72
N GLU A 230 14.15 14.72 -11.72
CA GLU A 230 13.84 14.62 -13.14
C GLU A 230 15.12 14.39 -13.93
N ASP A 231 15.11 13.38 -14.80
CA ASP A 231 16.20 13.00 -15.70
C ASP A 231 15.79 13.07 -17.18
N PHE A 232 14.56 13.51 -17.47
CA PHE A 232 13.98 13.65 -18.81
C PHE A 232 14.12 12.41 -19.72
N SER A 233 14.44 11.24 -19.18
CA SER A 233 14.72 10.00 -19.92
C SER A 233 13.51 9.49 -20.72
N TRP A 234 12.33 9.97 -20.37
CA TRP A 234 11.06 9.69 -21.04
C TRP A 234 10.82 10.55 -22.29
N LEU A 235 11.67 11.55 -22.58
CA LEU A 235 11.61 12.32 -23.81
C LEU A 235 12.41 11.63 -24.92
N GLU A 236 11.75 11.28 -26.02
CA GLU A 236 12.33 10.54 -27.16
C GLU A 236 12.40 11.37 -28.46
N TYR A 237 12.34 12.71 -28.33
CA TYR A 237 12.28 13.61 -29.48
C TYR A 237 13.65 13.96 -30.07
N GLY A 238 13.72 14.04 -31.39
CA GLY A 238 14.87 14.59 -32.11
C GLY A 238 16.17 13.80 -31.87
N SER A 239 17.25 14.53 -31.61
CA SER A 239 18.61 13.97 -31.52
C SER A 239 19.25 14.27 -30.17
N PRO A 240 20.12 13.37 -29.64
CA PRO A 240 20.99 13.70 -28.51
C PRO A 240 22.15 14.64 -28.89
N ILE A 241 22.47 14.76 -30.19
CA ILE A 241 23.59 15.57 -30.68
C ILE A 241 23.21 17.06 -30.66
N PHE A 242 23.84 17.85 -29.81
CA PHE A 242 23.41 19.23 -29.49
C PHE A 242 23.18 20.14 -30.69
N TYR A 243 24.05 20.13 -31.71
CA TYR A 243 23.89 20.98 -32.89
C TYR A 243 22.77 20.54 -33.84
N THR A 244 22.29 19.30 -33.74
CA THR A 244 21.20 18.76 -34.56
C THR A 244 19.84 19.18 -33.99
N THR A 245 19.18 20.13 -34.63
CA THR A 245 17.89 20.69 -34.14
C THR A 245 16.66 20.04 -34.76
N THR A 246 16.83 19.16 -35.75
CA THR A 246 15.72 18.47 -36.41
C THR A 246 15.01 17.52 -35.44
N GLY A 247 13.67 17.56 -35.45
CA GLY A 247 12.82 16.63 -34.70
C GLY A 247 12.65 16.93 -33.21
N GLU A 248 13.21 18.04 -32.69
CA GLU A 248 12.90 18.51 -31.34
C GLU A 248 11.46 19.02 -31.23
N THR A 249 10.85 18.88 -30.06
CA THR A 249 9.41 19.18 -29.86
C THR A 249 9.23 20.27 -28.82
N ARG A 250 8.53 21.34 -29.18
CA ARG A 250 8.20 22.45 -28.26
C ARG A 250 7.21 21.98 -27.19
N MET A 251 7.32 22.48 -25.96
CA MET A 251 6.54 21.98 -24.81
C MET A 251 5.02 22.01 -24.98
N ASP A 252 4.46 23.00 -25.67
CA ASP A 252 3.03 23.08 -25.97
C ASP A 252 2.52 21.95 -26.90
N LEU A 253 3.44 21.33 -27.64
CA LEU A 253 3.18 20.19 -28.53
C LEU A 253 3.45 18.83 -27.87
N TRP A 254 3.83 18.80 -26.59
CA TRP A 254 3.96 17.55 -25.84
C TRP A 254 2.64 16.79 -25.79
N THR A 255 2.73 15.48 -25.69
CA THR A 255 1.57 14.61 -25.44
C THR A 255 0.95 14.92 -24.08
N GLU A 256 -0.30 14.50 -23.89
CA GLU A 256 -1.01 14.73 -22.62
C GLU A 256 -0.34 14.02 -21.44
N VAL A 257 0.27 12.84 -21.66
CA VAL A 257 1.03 12.12 -20.62
C VAL A 257 2.26 12.92 -20.17
N GLU A 258 2.96 13.52 -21.13
CA GLU A 258 4.14 14.33 -20.87
C GLU A 258 3.78 15.65 -20.17
N LYS A 259 2.71 16.33 -20.61
CA LYS A 259 2.16 17.50 -19.93
C LYS A 259 1.69 17.18 -18.51
N GLY A 260 1.15 15.97 -18.29
CA GLY A 260 0.73 15.46 -16.99
C GLY A 260 1.84 15.41 -15.93
N LYS A 261 3.11 15.53 -16.31
CA LYS A 261 4.25 15.61 -15.38
C LYS A 261 4.37 16.98 -14.69
N GLY A 262 3.53 17.96 -15.05
CA GLY A 262 3.36 19.22 -14.32
C GLY A 262 4.40 20.31 -14.62
N TRP A 263 5.27 20.08 -15.60
CA TRP A 263 6.22 21.08 -16.09
C TRP A 263 5.49 22.19 -16.84
N THR A 264 5.93 23.44 -16.67
CA THR A 264 5.38 24.60 -17.38
C THR A 264 6.49 25.49 -17.92
N SER A 265 6.12 26.44 -18.79
CA SER A 265 7.04 27.41 -19.37
C SER A 265 6.28 28.71 -19.63
N THR A 266 6.99 29.84 -19.57
CA THR A 266 6.46 31.16 -19.85
C THR A 266 6.34 31.36 -21.37
N PRO A 267 5.13 31.61 -21.90
CA PRO A 267 4.97 31.99 -23.30
C PRO A 267 5.75 33.26 -23.63
N ASN A 268 6.56 33.24 -24.68
CA ASN A 268 7.47 34.34 -24.96
C ASN A 268 6.78 35.45 -25.80
N PRO A 269 6.59 36.67 -25.26
CA PRO A 269 5.90 37.75 -25.94
C PRO A 269 6.72 38.41 -27.06
N GLY A 270 8.05 38.24 -27.06
CA GLY A 270 8.92 38.71 -28.14
C GLY A 270 8.86 37.83 -29.40
N SER A 271 8.24 36.65 -29.29
CA SER A 271 8.04 35.68 -30.36
C SER A 271 6.53 35.53 -30.63
N SER A 272 6.07 34.35 -31.01
CA SER A 272 4.66 34.07 -31.32
C SER A 272 3.81 33.70 -30.09
N MET A 273 4.10 34.26 -28.90
CA MET A 273 3.40 33.94 -27.64
C MET A 273 3.34 32.43 -27.33
N GLN A 274 4.44 31.73 -27.62
CA GLN A 274 4.58 30.29 -27.41
C GLN A 274 5.74 30.02 -26.43
N PRO A 275 5.70 28.92 -25.65
CA PRO A 275 6.84 28.56 -24.81
C PRO A 275 8.04 28.25 -25.70
N LEU A 276 9.22 28.75 -25.36
CA LEU A 276 10.45 28.53 -26.14
C LEU A 276 11.38 27.52 -25.46
N VAL A 277 10.81 26.45 -24.94
CA VAL A 277 11.53 25.28 -24.45
C VAL A 277 11.18 24.07 -25.31
N TYR A 278 12.21 23.27 -25.61
CA TYR A 278 12.13 22.18 -26.56
C TYR A 278 12.61 20.88 -25.90
N ALA A 279 11.76 19.86 -25.92
CA ALA A 279 12.13 18.50 -25.59
C ALA A 279 13.06 17.91 -26.65
N ARG A 280 14.06 17.18 -26.17
CA ARG A 280 15.02 16.42 -26.94
C ARG A 280 15.23 15.06 -26.28
N LYS A 281 15.96 14.16 -26.94
CA LYS A 281 16.17 12.80 -26.44
C LYS A 281 16.94 12.82 -25.12
N GLY A 282 16.24 12.58 -24.02
CA GLY A 282 16.77 12.55 -22.66
C GLY A 282 17.08 13.90 -22.01
N PHE A 283 16.73 15.05 -22.62
CA PHE A 283 16.99 16.37 -22.01
C PHE A 283 16.13 17.46 -22.64
N ILE A 284 16.19 18.67 -22.09
CA ILE A 284 15.50 19.84 -22.63
C ILE A 284 16.49 20.88 -23.16
N LYS A 285 16.04 21.69 -24.11
CA LYS A 285 16.74 22.88 -24.63
C LYS A 285 15.94 24.14 -24.34
N LEU A 286 16.60 25.11 -23.72
CA LEU A 286 16.06 26.43 -23.44
C LEU A 286 16.36 27.40 -24.59
N GLY A 287 15.31 27.97 -25.19
CA GLY A 287 15.42 29.06 -26.16
C GLY A 287 15.72 28.64 -27.59
N LYS A 288 15.80 29.67 -28.44
CA LYS A 288 16.20 29.61 -29.85
C LYS A 288 16.96 30.89 -30.22
N THR A 289 17.35 31.02 -31.49
CA THR A 289 17.93 32.28 -31.99
C THR A 289 17.01 33.47 -31.69
N GLY A 290 17.57 34.54 -31.11
CA GLY A 290 16.89 35.79 -30.76
C GLY A 290 16.12 35.78 -29.45
N PHE A 291 15.86 34.60 -28.86
CA PHE A 291 14.94 34.49 -27.72
C PHE A 291 15.32 33.37 -26.76
N GLY A 292 15.39 33.69 -25.47
CA GLY A 292 15.44 32.71 -24.41
C GLY A 292 14.10 32.02 -24.18
N GLY A 293 14.15 30.87 -23.53
CA GLY A 293 12.99 30.18 -23.00
C GLY A 293 13.29 29.69 -21.60
N ASP A 294 12.26 29.52 -20.79
CA ASP A 294 12.37 28.95 -19.45
C ASP A 294 11.69 27.58 -19.36
N ILE A 295 12.11 26.82 -18.36
CA ILE A 295 11.33 25.72 -17.84
C ILE A 295 11.07 25.95 -16.36
N ILE A 296 9.88 25.60 -15.89
CA ILE A 296 9.42 25.79 -14.53
C ILE A 296 9.03 24.43 -13.95
N THR A 297 9.66 24.05 -12.86
CA THR A 297 9.37 22.78 -12.17
C THR A 297 7.90 22.71 -11.74
N PRO A 298 7.32 21.52 -11.59
CA PRO A 298 6.14 21.35 -10.74
C PRO A 298 6.40 21.93 -9.33
N LYS A 299 5.31 22.16 -8.59
CA LYS A 299 5.39 22.48 -7.16
C LYS A 299 6.16 21.38 -6.42
N LEU A 300 7.06 21.76 -5.52
CA LEU A 300 7.89 20.83 -4.73
C LEU A 300 7.09 20.18 -3.59
N THR A 301 6.01 19.47 -3.93
CA THR A 301 5.03 18.89 -3.00
C THR A 301 5.62 17.88 -2.01
N GLY A 302 6.82 17.37 -2.26
CA GLY A 302 7.58 16.54 -1.31
C GLY A 302 8.12 17.28 -0.09
N ILE A 303 8.03 18.62 -0.03
CA ILE A 303 8.46 19.43 1.12
C ILE A 303 7.33 19.56 2.13
N VAL A 304 7.55 19.08 3.36
CA VAL A 304 6.65 19.30 4.50
C VAL A 304 7.14 20.48 5.34
N GLY A 305 6.28 21.49 5.50
CA GLY A 305 6.59 22.72 6.22
C GLY A 305 7.55 23.62 5.45
N THR A 306 8.51 24.23 6.15
CA THR A 306 9.56 25.07 5.57
C THR A 306 10.90 24.36 5.71
N LYS A 307 11.64 24.21 4.59
CA LYS A 307 12.93 23.50 4.55
C LYS A 307 13.95 24.29 3.73
N ASN A 308 15.22 24.14 4.09
CA ASN A 308 16.32 24.51 3.19
C ASN A 308 16.59 23.31 2.29
N VAL A 309 16.69 23.54 0.98
CA VAL A 309 16.93 22.48 0.00
C VAL A 309 18.16 22.78 -0.84
N LEU A 310 18.91 21.72 -1.16
CA LEU A 310 19.97 21.74 -2.17
C LEU A 310 19.38 21.31 -3.50
N VAL A 311 19.59 22.13 -4.53
CA VAL A 311 19.25 21.83 -5.91
C VAL A 311 20.53 21.49 -6.65
N LYS A 312 20.55 20.35 -7.35
CA LYS A 312 21.60 19.93 -8.26
C LYS A 312 21.00 19.75 -9.65
N PHE A 313 21.75 20.09 -10.69
CA PHE A 313 21.33 19.90 -12.08
C PHE A 313 22.55 19.85 -12.99
N LYS A 314 22.36 19.36 -14.20
CA LYS A 314 23.37 19.39 -15.26
C LYS A 314 22.98 20.40 -16.32
N ALA A 315 23.96 21.12 -16.86
CA ALA A 315 23.73 22.09 -17.92
C ALA A 315 24.87 22.10 -18.94
N VAL A 316 24.54 22.26 -20.22
CA VAL A 316 25.51 22.33 -21.32
C VAL A 316 25.14 23.49 -22.26
N PRO A 317 26.09 24.31 -22.73
CA PRO A 317 25.78 25.40 -23.65
C PRO A 317 25.70 24.91 -25.10
N TYR A 318 24.92 25.62 -25.93
CA TYR A 318 24.85 25.30 -27.35
C TYR A 318 26.08 25.76 -28.13
N MET A 319 26.63 24.86 -28.94
CA MET A 319 27.65 25.16 -29.94
C MET A 319 27.28 24.52 -31.28
N THR A 320 27.47 25.23 -32.40
CA THR A 320 27.25 24.66 -33.75
C THR A 320 28.29 23.58 -34.05
N ALA A 321 28.03 22.73 -35.05
CA ALA A 321 29.00 21.73 -35.52
C ALA A 321 30.36 22.34 -35.92
N ALA A 322 30.35 23.58 -36.42
CA ALA A 322 31.56 24.32 -36.80
C ALA A 322 32.22 25.08 -35.63
N GLY A 323 31.73 24.92 -34.39
CA GLY A 323 32.34 25.52 -33.20
C GLY A 323 31.88 26.94 -32.86
N THR A 324 30.84 27.47 -33.53
CA THR A 324 30.26 28.77 -33.14
C THR A 324 29.48 28.62 -31.84
N LYS A 325 29.85 29.42 -30.85
CA LYS A 325 29.32 29.38 -29.49
C LYS A 325 28.19 30.40 -29.32
N ASP A 326 27.12 29.99 -28.63
CA ASP A 326 26.11 30.91 -28.10
C ASP A 326 26.64 31.60 -26.82
N ASP A 327 25.90 32.57 -26.29
CA ASP A 327 26.07 33.04 -24.92
C ASP A 327 25.68 31.93 -23.91
N THR A 328 26.12 32.07 -22.66
CA THR A 328 26.16 30.97 -21.68
C THR A 328 25.43 31.26 -20.37
N ASP A 329 24.56 32.27 -20.35
CA ASP A 329 23.88 32.71 -19.14
C ASP A 329 22.67 31.81 -18.83
N LEU A 330 22.68 31.16 -17.67
CA LEU A 330 21.51 30.46 -17.13
C LEU A 330 21.03 31.20 -15.89
N LYS A 331 19.83 31.77 -15.94
CA LYS A 331 19.22 32.49 -14.81
C LYS A 331 18.27 31.58 -14.04
N ILE A 332 18.35 31.67 -12.72
CA ILE A 332 17.48 30.96 -11.78
C ILE A 332 16.60 31.98 -11.07
N SER A 333 15.30 31.69 -11.02
CA SER A 333 14.35 32.44 -10.20
C SER A 333 13.34 31.47 -9.56
N LEU A 334 12.53 31.97 -8.63
CA LEU A 334 11.53 31.18 -7.91
C LEU A 334 10.13 31.70 -8.19
N LYS A 335 9.15 30.80 -8.25
CA LYS A 335 7.75 31.11 -8.01
C LYS A 335 7.36 30.54 -6.64
N GLY A 336 6.70 31.33 -5.81
CA GLY A 336 6.37 30.92 -4.44
C GLY A 336 7.51 31.18 -3.43
N PRO A 337 7.42 30.60 -2.21
CA PRO A 337 8.34 30.88 -1.11
C PRO A 337 9.78 30.40 -1.35
N GLY A 338 10.75 31.12 -0.77
CA GLY A 338 12.16 30.72 -0.72
C GLY A 338 13.11 31.82 -1.19
N THR A 339 14.39 31.66 -0.87
CA THR A 339 15.48 32.57 -1.24
C THR A 339 16.64 31.79 -1.86
N LEU A 340 17.10 32.22 -3.04
CA LEU A 340 18.22 31.59 -3.76
C LEU A 340 19.57 32.01 -3.18
N SER A 341 20.50 31.06 -3.06
CA SER A 341 21.92 31.37 -2.85
C SER A 341 22.60 31.90 -4.11
N THR A 342 22.11 31.49 -5.29
CA THR A 342 22.69 31.80 -6.60
C THR A 342 21.55 32.00 -7.61
N ALA A 343 21.51 33.15 -8.27
CA ALA A 343 20.47 33.50 -9.25
C ALA A 343 20.94 33.39 -10.71
N GLN A 344 22.23 33.14 -10.96
CA GLN A 344 22.78 33.01 -12.30
C GLN A 344 24.00 32.09 -12.32
N PHE A 345 24.12 31.30 -13.37
CA PHE A 345 25.28 30.50 -13.70
C PHE A 345 25.80 30.86 -15.08
N ASN A 346 27.13 30.81 -15.22
CA ASN A 346 27.78 30.86 -16.52
C ASN A 346 28.17 29.42 -16.93
N ILE A 347 27.57 28.92 -18.00
CA ILE A 347 27.68 27.52 -18.43
C ILE A 347 28.76 27.40 -19.51
N THR A 348 30.01 27.14 -19.12
CA THR A 348 31.18 27.16 -20.04
C THR A 348 31.79 25.80 -20.34
N ASN A 349 31.14 24.70 -19.93
CA ASN A 349 31.52 23.33 -20.27
C ASN A 349 31.10 23.02 -21.72
N TRP A 350 31.88 23.50 -22.69
CA TRP A 350 31.60 23.36 -24.10
C TRP A 350 31.69 21.90 -24.57
N PRO A 351 30.76 21.43 -25.43
CA PRO A 351 30.86 20.10 -26.03
C PRO A 351 32.08 20.01 -26.96
N ASN A 352 32.73 18.85 -26.98
CA ASN A 352 33.80 18.52 -27.90
C ASN A 352 33.32 17.45 -28.88
N TYR A 353 32.81 17.85 -30.04
CA TYR A 353 32.20 16.92 -31.01
C TYR A 353 33.20 15.96 -31.68
N THR A 354 34.51 16.22 -31.57
CA THR A 354 35.55 15.32 -32.08
C THR A 354 35.77 14.16 -31.12
N GLU A 355 35.81 14.44 -29.81
CA GLU A 355 36.04 13.43 -28.76
C GLU A 355 34.73 12.77 -28.28
N ASP A 356 33.61 13.49 -28.35
CA ASP A 356 32.27 13.05 -27.93
C ASP A 356 31.25 13.32 -29.06
N PRO A 357 31.33 12.59 -30.19
CA PRO A 357 30.45 12.80 -31.34
C PRO A 357 28.97 12.48 -31.04
N THR A 358 28.71 11.67 -30.02
CA THR A 358 27.36 11.30 -29.57
C THR A 358 26.79 12.24 -28.51
N CYS A 359 27.60 13.17 -27.97
CA CYS A 359 27.22 14.10 -26.90
C CYS A 359 26.73 13.40 -25.62
N THR A 360 27.31 12.25 -25.30
CA THR A 360 26.94 11.43 -24.14
C THR A 360 27.94 11.58 -23.00
N ALA A 361 29.24 11.65 -23.30
CA ALA A 361 30.28 11.68 -22.28
C ALA A 361 30.26 12.98 -21.46
N ILE A 362 29.90 14.10 -22.08
CA ILE A 362 29.79 15.39 -21.40
C ILE A 362 28.76 15.40 -20.27
N TRP A 363 27.69 14.60 -20.35
CA TRP A 363 26.70 14.50 -19.28
C TRP A 363 27.24 13.75 -18.06
N GLU A 364 28.25 12.90 -18.22
CA GLU A 364 28.91 12.18 -17.11
C GLU A 364 30.06 12.99 -16.49
N ALA A 365 30.51 14.06 -17.16
CA ALA A 365 31.60 14.88 -16.68
C ALA A 365 31.18 15.67 -15.43
N GLN A 366 32.00 15.58 -14.36
CA GLN A 366 31.77 16.32 -13.12
C GLN A 366 31.62 17.85 -13.34
N GLY A 367 32.33 18.40 -14.33
CA GLY A 367 32.25 19.81 -14.71
C GLY A 367 30.92 20.25 -15.33
N THR A 368 29.98 19.33 -15.55
CA THR A 368 28.63 19.62 -16.05
C THR A 368 27.63 19.84 -14.91
N GLU A 369 27.91 19.34 -13.70
CA GLU A 369 27.04 19.52 -12.53
C GLU A 369 27.11 20.96 -11.99
N ARG A 370 25.95 21.49 -11.60
CA ARG A 370 25.77 22.78 -10.93
C ARG A 370 24.87 22.57 -9.72
N ASN A 371 25.04 23.42 -8.72
CA ASN A 371 24.17 23.40 -7.55
C ASN A 371 23.95 24.79 -6.94
N PHE A 372 22.82 24.94 -6.25
CA PHE A 372 22.50 26.08 -5.42
C PHE A 372 21.55 25.66 -4.31
N THR A 373 21.43 26.50 -3.28
CA THR A 373 20.52 26.28 -2.16
C THR A 373 19.30 27.20 -2.29
N ILE A 374 18.13 26.69 -1.90
CA ILE A 374 16.95 27.49 -1.63
C ILE A 374 16.71 27.45 -0.12
N THR A 375 16.84 28.60 0.54
CA THR A 375 16.50 28.76 1.95
C THR A 375 15.01 29.05 2.08
N GLY A 376 14.32 28.37 2.99
CA GLY A 376 12.89 28.62 3.25
C GLY A 376 11.92 28.14 2.15
N ALA A 377 12.28 27.07 1.43
CA ALA A 377 11.39 26.44 0.46
C ALA A 377 10.21 25.74 1.15
N THR A 378 9.08 25.65 0.46
CA THR A 378 7.84 24.98 0.91
C THR A 378 7.27 24.12 -0.22
N SER A 379 6.16 23.43 0.03
CA SER A 379 5.42 22.71 -1.02
C SER A 379 4.97 23.58 -2.19
N GLU A 380 4.88 24.91 -2.00
CA GLU A 380 4.46 25.87 -3.02
C GLU A 380 5.61 26.43 -3.87
N THR A 381 6.86 26.10 -3.54
CA THR A 381 8.04 26.56 -4.27
C THR A 381 8.11 25.88 -5.63
N GLN A 382 8.41 26.66 -6.68
CA GLN A 382 8.78 26.18 -8.02
C GLN A 382 10.06 26.88 -8.47
N ILE A 383 10.90 26.17 -9.21
CA ILE A 383 12.18 26.66 -9.72
C ILE A 383 12.01 27.01 -11.19
N VAL A 384 12.48 28.19 -11.59
CA VAL A 384 12.49 28.65 -12.98
C VAL A 384 13.92 28.67 -13.48
N PHE A 385 14.19 27.93 -14.55
CA PHE A 385 15.47 27.94 -15.27
C PHE A 385 15.30 28.65 -16.61
N LEU A 386 15.95 29.80 -16.81
CA LEU A 386 15.84 30.62 -18.02
C LEU A 386 17.18 30.74 -18.74
N GLY A 387 17.21 30.38 -20.03
CA GLY A 387 18.37 30.65 -20.89
C GLY A 387 18.46 32.13 -21.26
N GLY A 388 19.33 32.88 -20.60
CA GLY A 388 19.60 34.29 -20.86
C GLY A 388 18.44 35.21 -20.47
N ALA A 389 17.67 35.68 -21.45
CA ALA A 389 16.49 36.52 -21.29
C ALA A 389 15.45 36.14 -22.33
N LEU A 390 14.16 36.38 -22.05
CA LEU A 390 13.09 36.06 -23.00
C LEU A 390 13.32 36.76 -24.36
N ASN A 391 13.71 38.03 -24.37
CA ASN A 391 14.15 38.72 -25.57
C ASN A 391 15.67 38.90 -25.53
N LEU A 392 16.38 38.38 -26.53
CA LEU A 392 17.84 38.50 -26.68
C LEU A 392 18.23 39.54 -27.74
N THR A 393 17.27 40.26 -28.33
CA THR A 393 17.56 41.30 -29.31
C THR A 393 18.44 42.38 -28.70
N GLY A 394 19.65 42.58 -29.24
CA GLY A 394 20.62 43.54 -28.72
C GLY A 394 21.34 43.12 -27.43
N ILE A 395 21.17 41.87 -26.99
CA ILE A 395 21.85 41.29 -25.81
C ILE A 395 22.85 40.24 -26.29
N GLY A 396 24.12 40.41 -25.93
CA GLY A 396 25.19 39.45 -26.27
C GLY A 396 25.24 39.13 -27.77
N ALA A 397 25.39 37.86 -28.11
CA ALA A 397 25.34 37.35 -29.47
C ALA A 397 23.90 37.20 -30.02
N GLY A 398 22.88 37.58 -29.24
CA GLY A 398 21.46 37.37 -29.56
C GLY A 398 21.04 35.91 -29.53
N LYS A 399 21.84 35.03 -28.90
CA LYS A 399 21.63 33.57 -28.86
C LYS A 399 22.18 33.02 -27.55
N ASN A 400 21.36 32.30 -26.78
CA ASN A 400 21.75 31.75 -25.47
C ASN A 400 21.03 30.42 -25.22
N ARG A 401 21.25 29.43 -26.09
CA ARG A 401 20.63 28.12 -25.89
C ARG A 401 21.40 27.31 -24.85
N ILE A 402 20.69 26.84 -23.84
CA ILE A 402 21.22 25.98 -22.77
C ILE A 402 20.44 24.67 -22.75
N PHE A 403 21.15 23.56 -22.64
CA PHE A 403 20.56 22.25 -22.40
C PHE A 403 20.56 21.96 -20.90
N LEU A 404 19.50 21.32 -20.39
CA LEU A 404 19.37 20.95 -19.00
C LEU A 404 18.97 19.49 -18.84
N ASP A 405 19.51 18.87 -17.80
CA ASP A 405 19.18 17.50 -17.40
C ASP A 405 19.44 17.28 -15.88
N ASP A 406 19.05 16.11 -15.36
CA ASP A 406 19.36 15.62 -14.01
C ASP A 406 19.02 16.61 -12.88
N ILE A 407 17.83 17.21 -12.94
CA ILE A 407 17.36 18.15 -11.92
C ILE A 407 16.96 17.39 -10.67
N LYS A 408 17.70 17.60 -9.58
CA LYS A 408 17.51 16.95 -8.29
C LYS A 408 17.35 18.00 -7.20
N VAL A 409 16.31 17.87 -6.38
CA VAL A 409 16.11 18.70 -5.18
C VAL A 409 16.08 17.79 -3.98
N LEU A 410 16.92 18.10 -2.98
CA LEU A 410 17.02 17.32 -1.76
C LEU A 410 17.04 18.22 -0.52
N ILE A 411 16.47 17.73 0.57
CA ILE A 411 16.64 18.29 1.91
C ILE A 411 17.96 17.72 2.45
N PRO A 412 19.01 18.54 2.65
CA PRO A 412 20.28 18.06 3.19
C PRO A 412 20.07 17.42 4.57
N ASN A 413 20.92 16.43 4.91
CA ASN A 413 20.88 15.76 6.22
C ASN A 413 21.14 16.71 7.39
#